data_AF-A0AA85BX70-F1
#
_entry.id   AF-A0AA85BX70-F1
#
_cell.length_a   1.000
_cell.length_b   1.000
_cell.length_c   1.000
_cell.angle_alpha   90.00
_cell.angle_beta   90.00
_cell.angle_gamma   90.00
#
_symmetry.space_group_name_H-M   'P 1'
#
loop_
_entity.id
_entity.type
_entity.pdbx_description
1 polymer ?
#
loop_
_entity_poly.entity_id
_entity_poly.type
_entity_poly.pdbx_seq_one_letter_code
_entity_poly.pdbx_strand_id
1 'polypeptide(L)'
;MDQVSSKVIHDVSGQKKLISFNPIQGRITTQTVRDEEEYMEHLGKIIQRDFFPSLTANEEKGADDESSELKDRGGLRTDSHNPEKSRH
;
A
#
# COMPACT_ATOMS: atom_id res chain seq x y z
N MET A 1 8.26 -39.26 -10.38
CA MET A 1 7.89 -37.88 -10.01
C MET A 1 6.41 -37.74 -10.32
N ASP A 2 5.58 -37.47 -9.32
CA ASP A 2 4.14 -37.26 -9.53
C ASP A 2 3.93 -36.01 -10.37
N GLN A 3 3.13 -36.12 -11.43
CA GLN A 3 2.85 -35.00 -12.32
C GLN A 3 1.98 -33.99 -11.59
N VAL A 4 2.59 -32.90 -11.10
CA VAL A 4 1.88 -31.79 -10.47
C VAL A 4 1.10 -31.08 -11.57
N SER A 5 -0.22 -31.25 -11.59
CA SER A 5 -1.10 -30.64 -12.58
C SER A 5 -1.75 -29.39 -12.00
N SER A 6 -1.55 -28.28 -12.69
CA SER A 6 -2.11 -26.97 -12.34
C SER A 6 -2.77 -26.36 -13.57
N LYS A 7 -3.94 -25.73 -13.38
CA LYS A 7 -4.69 -25.08 -14.45
C LYS A 7 -5.26 -23.75 -13.97
N VAL A 8 -5.08 -22.71 -14.78
CA VAL A 8 -5.75 -21.43 -14.58
C VAL A 8 -7.11 -21.47 -15.25
N ILE A 9 -8.15 -21.09 -14.52
CA ILE A 9 -9.52 -20.93 -15.01
C ILE A 9 -10.05 -19.54 -14.66
N HIS A 10 -11.14 -19.13 -15.30
CA HIS A 10 -11.92 -17.98 -14.87
C HIS A 10 -13.17 -18.50 -14.15
N ASP A 11 -13.50 -17.91 -13.00
CA ASP A 11 -14.75 -18.24 -12.30
C ASP A 11 -15.95 -17.54 -12.93
N VAL A 12 -17.15 -17.78 -12.39
CA VAL A 12 -18.41 -17.19 -12.87
C VAL A 12 -18.45 -15.65 -12.75
N SER A 13 -17.58 -15.07 -11.92
CA SER A 13 -17.43 -13.61 -11.77
C SER A 13 -16.34 -13.04 -12.69
N GLY A 14 -15.66 -13.89 -13.48
CA GLY A 14 -14.55 -13.51 -14.35
C GLY A 14 -13.19 -13.45 -13.64
N GLN A 15 -13.10 -13.79 -12.35
CA GLN A 15 -11.82 -13.79 -11.65
C GLN A 15 -10.97 -15.00 -12.02
N LYS A 16 -9.67 -14.77 -12.20
CA LYS A 16 -8.69 -15.83 -12.44
C LYS A 16 -8.50 -16.66 -11.18
N LYS A 17 -8.62 -17.98 -11.29
CA LYS A 17 -8.34 -18.95 -10.24
C LYS A 17 -7.30 -19.96 -10.72
N LEU A 18 -6.34 -20.28 -9.87
CA LEU A 18 -5.40 -21.38 -10.08
C LEU A 18 -5.92 -22.61 -9.33
N ILE A 19 -6.22 -23.67 -10.07
CA ILE A 19 -6.56 -24.98 -9.53
C ILE A 19 -5.33 -25.86 -9.61
N SER A 20 -4.93 -26.44 -8.48
CA SER A 20 -3.82 -27.38 -8.41
C SER A 20 -4.18 -28.61 -7.60
N PHE A 21 -3.64 -29.77 -7.99
CA PHE A 21 -3.72 -30.98 -7.18
C PHE A 21 -2.48 -31.10 -6.29
N ASN A 22 -2.70 -31.25 -4.98
CA ASN A 22 -1.63 -31.56 -4.04
C ASN A 22 -1.57 -33.08 -3.79
N PRO A 23 -0.58 -33.79 -4.36
CA PRO A 23 -0.46 -35.25 -4.21
C PRO A 23 -0.12 -35.68 -2.79
N ILE A 24 0.56 -34.83 -2.00
CA ILE A 24 0.93 -35.13 -0.61
C ILE A 24 -0.31 -35.20 0.28
N GLN A 25 -1.28 -34.30 0.03
CA GLN A 25 -2.50 -34.18 0.82
C GLN A 25 -3.72 -34.83 0.16
N GLY A 26 -3.57 -35.37 -1.06
CA GLY A 26 -4.66 -35.97 -1.83
C GLY A 26 -5.84 -35.03 -2.11
N ARG A 27 -5.61 -33.71 -2.17
CA ARG A 27 -6.67 -32.70 -2.29
C ARG A 27 -6.44 -31.71 -3.42
N ILE A 28 -7.53 -31.20 -3.97
CA ILE A 28 -7.53 -30.08 -4.91
C ILE A 28 -7.53 -28.78 -4.11
N THR A 29 -6.63 -27.86 -4.46
CA THR A 29 -6.59 -26.51 -3.92
C THR A 29 -6.92 -25.50 -5.00
N THR A 30 -7.77 -24.52 -4.66
CA THR A 30 -8.13 -23.41 -5.53
C THR A 30 -7.62 -22.12 -4.90
N GLN A 31 -6.86 -21.34 -5.66
CA GLN A 31 -6.33 -20.06 -5.22
C GLN A 31 -6.82 -18.96 -6.16
N THR A 32 -7.18 -17.80 -5.60
CA THR A 32 -7.48 -16.62 -6.41
C THR A 32 -6.18 -16.02 -6.92
N VAL A 33 -6.07 -15.86 -8.24
CA VAL A 33 -4.97 -15.15 -8.87
C VAL A 33 -5.40 -13.69 -9.00
N ARG A 34 -4.69 -12.81 -8.30
CA ARG A 34 -4.90 -11.36 -8.40
C ARG A 34 -4.07 -10.80 -9.55
N ASP A 35 -4.53 -9.71 -10.15
CA ASP A 35 -3.76 -9.02 -11.18
C ASP A 35 -2.57 -8.29 -10.54
N GLU A 36 -1.47 -8.16 -11.30
CA GLU A 36 -0.23 -7.54 -10.83
C GLU A 36 -0.46 -6.09 -10.38
N GLU A 37 -1.27 -5.33 -11.11
CA GLU A 37 -1.64 -3.95 -10.78
C GLU A 37 -2.28 -3.85 -9.38
N GLU A 38 -3.23 -4.74 -9.06
CA GLU A 38 -3.91 -4.78 -7.76
C GLU A 38 -2.90 -5.06 -6.64
N TYR A 39 -1.94 -5.96 -6.90
CA TYR A 39 -0.88 -6.28 -5.94
C TYR A 39 0.05 -5.09 -5.72
N MET A 40 0.47 -4.40 -6.78
CA MET A 40 1.34 -3.23 -6.69
C MET A 40 0.64 -2.08 -5.97
N GLU A 41 -0.64 -1.82 -6.23
CA GLU A 41 -1.44 -0.83 -5.51
C GLU A 41 -1.52 -1.17 -4.01
N HIS A 42 -1.76 -2.44 -3.68
CA HIS A 42 -1.80 -2.89 -2.29
C HIS A 42 -0.45 -2.71 -1.57
N LEU A 43 0.66 -3.05 -2.24
CA LEU A 43 2.00 -2.79 -1.71
C LEU A 43 2.25 -1.29 -1.51
N GLY A 44 1.82 -0.45 -2.46
CA GLY A 44 1.91 1.00 -2.35
C GLY A 44 1.23 1.53 -1.08
N LYS A 45 0.02 1.05 -0.78
CA LYS A 45 -0.72 1.43 0.44
C LYS A 45 0.00 1.01 1.73
N ILE A 46 0.60 -0.19 1.75
CA ILE A 46 1.40 -0.65 2.91
C ILE A 46 2.62 0.23 3.10
N ILE A 47 3.37 0.48 2.02
CA ILE A 47 4.58 1.31 2.06
C ILE A 47 4.24 2.73 2.49
N GLN A 48 3.18 3.32 1.94
CA GLN A 48 2.73 4.66 2.29
C GLN A 48 2.35 4.74 3.76
N ARG A 49 1.59 3.77 4.30
CA ARG A 49 1.23 3.74 5.72
C ARG A 49 2.45 3.63 6.64
N ASP A 50 3.40 2.76 6.30
CA ASP A 50 4.50 2.40 7.20
C ASP A 50 5.68 3.38 7.11
N PHE A 51 5.94 3.96 5.93
CA PHE A 51 7.09 4.84 5.68
C PHE A 51 6.71 6.28 5.37
N PHE A 52 5.49 6.55 4.89
CA PHE A 52 5.00 7.89 4.51
C PHE A 52 3.62 8.23 5.10
N PRO A 53 3.40 8.10 6.43
CA PRO A 53 2.08 8.24 7.04
C PRO A 53 1.44 9.63 6.89
N SER A 54 2.23 10.67 6.57
CA SER A 54 1.72 12.00 6.25
C SER A 54 0.99 12.05 4.90
N LEU A 55 1.31 11.15 3.96
CA LEU A 55 0.63 11.05 2.68
C LEU A 55 -0.72 10.32 2.80
N THR A 56 -0.83 9.33 3.69
CA THR A 56 -2.11 8.63 3.94
C THR A 56 -3.19 9.53 4.53
N ALA A 57 -2.83 10.60 5.24
CA ALA A 57 -3.78 11.48 5.92
C ALA A 57 -4.52 12.46 4.99
N ASN A 58 -4.04 12.67 3.76
CA ASN A 58 -4.61 13.65 2.82
C ASN A 58 -5.64 13.04 1.84
N GLU A 59 -5.72 11.72 1.69
CA GLU A 59 -6.72 11.09 0.80
C GLU A 59 -8.15 11.13 1.36
N GLU A 60 -8.32 11.39 2.68
CA GLU A 60 -9.65 11.59 3.30
C GLU A 60 -10.15 13.05 3.22
N LYS A 61 -9.31 14.00 2.76
CA LYS A 61 -9.70 15.41 2.59
C LYS A 61 -9.74 15.83 1.12
N GLY A 62 -10.92 15.66 0.54
CA GLY A 62 -11.53 16.65 -0.35
C GLY A 62 -10.97 16.77 -1.75
N ALA A 63 -11.64 16.09 -2.68
CA ALA A 63 -12.02 16.74 -3.93
C ALA A 63 -12.97 17.93 -3.58
N ASP A 64 -12.87 19.02 -4.34
CA ASP A 64 -13.57 20.31 -4.18
C ASP A 64 -13.07 21.23 -3.05
N ASP A 65 -12.13 22.13 -3.36
CA ASP A 65 -12.39 23.58 -3.24
C ASP A 65 -11.36 24.36 -4.08
N GLU A 66 -11.84 24.93 -5.18
CA GLU A 66 -11.11 25.88 -6.01
C GLU A 66 -10.83 27.18 -5.22
N SER A 67 -9.63 27.73 -5.41
CA SER A 67 -9.29 29.14 -5.18
C SER A 67 -9.38 29.71 -3.75
N SER A 68 -8.22 30.02 -3.16
CA SER A 68 -7.88 31.42 -2.88
C SER A 68 -6.45 31.63 -2.34
N GLU A 69 -5.75 32.52 -3.03
CA GLU A 69 -4.96 33.60 -2.44
C GLU A 69 -3.58 33.27 -1.85
N LEU A 70 -2.57 33.57 -2.66
CA LEU A 70 -1.23 33.98 -2.26
C LEU A 70 -1.23 34.77 -0.92
N LYS A 71 -0.75 34.16 0.15
CA LYS A 71 -0.24 34.89 1.32
C LYS A 71 1.16 34.42 1.68
N ASP A 72 2.09 35.05 0.99
CA ASP A 72 3.34 35.53 1.57
C ASP A 72 3.10 36.07 2.99
N ARG A 73 3.75 35.46 3.99
CA ARG A 73 4.21 36.12 5.23
C ARG A 73 5.04 35.16 6.04
N GLY A 74 6.35 35.43 6.02
CA GLY A 74 7.37 34.75 6.80
C GLY A 74 7.05 34.63 8.28
N GLY A 75 7.37 33.46 8.81
CA GLY A 75 7.42 33.15 10.23
C GLY A 75 8.45 32.06 10.46
N LEU A 76 9.71 32.35 10.12
CA LEU A 76 10.87 31.51 10.49
C LEU A 76 10.92 31.39 12.01
N ARG A 77 10.35 30.32 12.56
CA ARG A 77 10.63 29.89 13.92
C ARG A 77 11.94 29.11 13.89
N THR A 78 13.05 29.83 13.96
CA THR A 78 14.33 29.25 14.37
C THR A 78 14.29 29.06 15.88
N ASP A 79 13.89 27.87 16.31
CA ASP A 79 14.11 27.42 17.68
C ASP A 79 15.56 26.92 17.80
N SER A 80 16.47 27.79 18.21
CA SER A 80 17.87 27.47 18.46
C SER A 80 18.11 27.27 19.95
N HIS A 81 17.63 26.14 20.49
CA HIS A 81 18.07 25.65 21.79
C HIS A 81 19.56 25.27 21.72
N ASN A 82 20.43 26.16 22.18
CA ASN A 82 21.86 25.88 22.43
C ASN A 82 22.06 25.56 23.93
N PRO A 83 22.36 24.31 24.33
CA PRO A 83 22.38 23.92 25.74
C PRO A 83 23.81 23.82 26.28
N GLU A 84 24.67 24.81 26.10
CA GLU A 84 25.98 24.81 26.77
C GLU A 84 26.39 26.20 27.23
N LYS A 85 26.14 26.49 28.51
CA LYS A 85 27.08 27.11 29.47
C LYS A 85 26.35 27.41 30.78
N SER A 86 26.07 26.35 31.54
CA SER A 86 26.05 26.42 33.00
C SER A 86 27.38 25.85 33.47
N ARG A 87 28.29 26.70 33.94
CA ARG A 87 29.25 26.40 35.02
C ARG A 87 30.16 27.60 35.32
N HIS A 88 30.02 28.02 36.58
CA HIS A 88 30.85 28.86 37.45
C HIS A 88 31.09 30.32 37.08
#